data_AF-A0AAI9ZRT4-F1
#
_entry.id   AF-A0AAI9ZRT4-F1
#
_cell.length_a   1.000
_cell.length_b   1.000
_cell.length_c   1.000
_cell.angle_alpha   90.00
_cell.angle_beta   90.00
_cell.angle_gamma   90.00
#
_symmetry.space_group_name_H-M   'P 1'
#
loop_
_entity.id
_entity.type
_entity.pdbx_description
1 polymer ?
#
loop_
_entity_poly.entity_id
_entity_poly.type
_entity_poly.pdbx_seq_one_letter_code
_entity_poly.pdbx_strand_id
1 'polypeptide(L)'
;MTAAPAFEVVKYKAPEHYNAEFRQTNKWRGPPGTHSNDVDIAWHEIELGAGGIRVTDEELKLLNMTDSPEMPFHKVPDEHGGGYLAMLEVFHLLHCLNSLRMGLFYNYEHYKFLDEGVPDENIYSHFDHCIDMLRMNLQCQGDVTPALFVDPLDNPKRRDALPNWSSMHTCRDFDAILDWNKHGPRSVRWRDAGSNPSWDPNVEGAEPPFPPEGKKEEHHHS
;
A
#
# COMPACT_ATOMS: atom_id res chain seq x y z
N MET A 1 15.14 -10.29 13.51
CA MET A 1 13.82 -9.66 13.69
C MET A 1 14.08 -8.22 14.07
N THR A 2 13.51 -7.27 13.33
CA THR A 2 13.57 -5.85 13.69
C THR A 2 12.98 -5.64 15.08
N ALA A 3 13.60 -4.79 15.88
CA ALA A 3 13.17 -4.48 17.23
C ALA A 3 12.19 -3.30 17.22
N ALA A 4 11.06 -3.46 16.53
CA ALA A 4 10.02 -2.45 16.59
C ALA A 4 9.31 -2.51 17.96
N PRO A 5 9.19 -1.39 18.70
CA PRO A 5 8.56 -1.37 20.03
C PRO A 5 7.15 -1.97 20.03
N ALA A 6 6.37 -1.68 18.99
CA ALA A 6 5.01 -2.16 18.85
C ALA A 6 4.87 -3.66 18.51
N PHE A 7 5.97 -4.44 18.42
CA PHE A 7 5.85 -5.89 18.25
C PHE A 7 5.13 -6.57 19.42
N GLU A 8 5.18 -6.03 20.64
CA GLU A 8 4.53 -6.63 21.81
C GLU A 8 3.00 -6.68 21.72
N VAL A 9 2.39 -5.79 20.92
CA VAL A 9 0.94 -5.74 20.72
C VAL A 9 0.48 -6.51 19.48
N VAL A 10 1.40 -7.03 18.67
CA VAL A 10 1.06 -7.79 17.46
C VAL A 10 0.36 -9.10 17.85
N LYS A 11 -0.89 -9.22 17.42
CA LYS A 11 -1.74 -10.41 17.62
C LYS A 11 -2.36 -10.80 16.29
N TYR A 12 -2.48 -12.09 16.05
CA TYR A 12 -3.13 -12.62 14.87
C TYR A 12 -4.62 -12.87 15.14
N LYS A 13 -5.48 -12.35 14.27
CA LYS A 13 -6.90 -12.72 14.25
C LYS A 13 -7.07 -14.09 13.58
N ALA A 14 -8.22 -14.72 13.84
CA ALA A 14 -8.59 -15.93 13.11
C ALA A 14 -8.72 -15.62 11.60
N PRO A 15 -8.42 -16.58 10.70
CA PRO A 15 -8.60 -16.38 9.27
C PRO A 15 -10.06 -16.00 8.96
N GLU A 16 -10.22 -14.93 8.19
CA GLU A 16 -11.51 -14.46 7.69
C GLU A 16 -11.39 -14.12 6.20
N HIS A 17 -12.51 -14.24 5.48
CA HIS A 17 -12.56 -13.83 4.09
C HIS A 17 -12.52 -12.31 3.99
N TYR A 18 -11.76 -11.78 3.03
CA TYR A 18 -11.86 -10.38 2.71
C TYR A 18 -13.22 -10.09 2.07
N ASN A 19 -13.88 -9.09 2.64
CA ASN A 19 -15.09 -8.48 2.12
C ASN A 19 -14.70 -7.48 1.03
N ALA A 20 -14.27 -8.03 -0.11
CA ALA A 20 -13.55 -7.35 -1.17
C ALA A 20 -14.28 -7.37 -2.51
N GLU A 21 -15.57 -7.68 -2.56
CA GLU A 21 -16.25 -7.83 -3.86
C GLU A 21 -16.20 -6.53 -4.69
N PHE A 22 -16.19 -6.69 -6.02
CA PHE A 22 -15.86 -5.60 -6.94
C PHE A 22 -16.78 -4.38 -6.81
N ARG A 23 -18.04 -4.56 -6.41
CA ARG A 23 -19.02 -3.47 -6.18
C ARG A 23 -19.41 -3.27 -4.71
N GLN A 24 -18.72 -3.92 -3.79
CA GLN A 24 -19.02 -3.83 -2.37
C GLN A 24 -18.63 -2.47 -1.79
N THR A 25 -19.50 -1.91 -0.95
CA THR A 25 -19.24 -0.67 -0.21
C THR A 25 -18.99 -0.97 1.27
N ASN A 26 -18.31 -0.04 1.95
CA ASN A 26 -18.04 -0.08 3.39
C ASN A 26 -17.72 1.33 3.90
N LYS A 27 -17.26 1.45 5.16
CA LYS A 27 -16.98 2.77 5.75
C LYS A 27 -15.82 3.55 5.09
N TRP A 28 -14.93 2.88 4.35
CA TRP A 28 -13.81 3.48 3.63
C TRP A 28 -14.04 3.59 2.12
N ARG A 29 -15.19 3.09 1.64
CA ARG A 29 -15.50 2.96 0.21
C ARG A 29 -17.00 3.18 -0.04
N GLY A 30 -17.33 4.31 -0.65
CA GLY A 30 -18.69 4.64 -1.08
C GLY A 30 -19.08 3.95 -2.40
N PRO A 31 -20.31 4.19 -2.90
CA PRO A 31 -20.70 3.80 -4.26
C PRO A 31 -19.75 4.38 -5.32
N PRO A 32 -19.61 3.74 -6.49
CA PRO A 32 -18.68 4.19 -7.53
C PRO A 32 -18.86 5.67 -7.91
N GLY A 33 -17.77 6.42 -7.92
CA GLY A 33 -17.76 7.83 -8.31
C GLY A 33 -18.36 8.80 -7.29
N THR A 34 -18.66 8.34 -6.07
CA THR A 34 -19.20 9.20 -5.01
C THR A 34 -18.12 9.72 -4.08
N HIS A 35 -18.22 11.00 -3.73
CA HIS A 35 -17.41 11.61 -2.68
C HIS A 35 -18.22 11.68 -1.38
N SER A 36 -17.59 11.34 -0.25
CA SER A 36 -18.25 11.32 1.05
C SER A 36 -17.30 11.78 2.15
N ASN A 37 -17.72 12.79 2.90
CA ASN A 37 -16.99 13.26 4.08
C ASN A 37 -16.79 12.14 5.11
N ASP A 38 -17.77 11.25 5.26
CA ASP A 38 -17.66 10.13 6.21
C ASP A 38 -16.55 9.16 5.81
N VAL A 39 -16.37 8.95 4.49
CA VAL A 39 -15.27 8.14 3.96
C VAL A 39 -13.94 8.85 4.23
N ASP A 40 -13.86 10.16 3.96
CA ASP A 40 -12.64 10.92 4.17
C ASP A 40 -12.23 10.96 5.65
N ILE A 41 -13.21 11.08 6.57
CA ILE A 41 -13.00 10.97 8.01
C ILE A 41 -12.51 9.56 8.38
N ALA A 42 -13.16 8.50 7.87
CA ALA A 42 -12.77 7.12 8.17
C ALA A 42 -11.36 6.77 7.67
N TRP A 43 -10.92 7.37 6.56
CA TRP A 43 -9.54 7.30 6.10
C TRP A 43 -8.61 8.07 7.03
N HIS A 44 -8.93 9.33 7.33
CA HIS A 44 -8.11 10.16 8.20
C HIS A 44 -7.84 9.50 9.56
N GLU A 45 -8.85 8.88 10.18
CA GLU A 45 -8.71 8.16 11.46
C GLU A 45 -7.62 7.08 11.46
N ILE A 46 -7.37 6.44 10.32
CA ILE A 46 -6.43 5.30 10.21
C ILE A 46 -5.11 5.66 9.52
N GLU A 47 -4.91 6.93 9.14
CA GLU A 47 -3.63 7.43 8.63
C GLU A 47 -3.07 8.49 9.58
N LEU A 48 -3.37 9.77 9.35
CA LEU A 48 -2.83 10.86 10.16
C LEU A 48 -3.49 10.96 11.53
N GLY A 49 -4.75 10.54 11.65
CA GLY A 49 -5.49 10.48 12.91
C GLY A 49 -4.97 9.45 13.91
N ALA A 50 -4.14 8.49 13.46
CA ALA A 50 -3.45 7.56 14.36
C ALA A 50 -2.38 8.26 15.23
N GLY A 51 -1.91 9.44 14.78
CA GLY A 51 -0.92 10.24 15.50
C GLY A 51 0.50 9.66 15.46
N GLY A 52 1.38 10.32 16.20
CA GLY A 52 2.76 9.90 16.40
C GLY A 52 2.92 9.06 17.67
N ILE A 53 4.01 8.32 17.73
CA ILE A 53 4.50 7.62 18.92
C ILE A 53 5.85 8.21 19.35
N ARG A 54 6.27 7.83 20.55
CA ARG A 54 7.59 8.17 21.10
C ARG A 54 8.46 6.93 21.11
N VAL A 55 9.70 7.07 20.68
CA VAL A 55 10.74 6.04 20.73
C VAL A 55 11.80 6.47 21.75
N THR A 56 12.18 5.56 22.64
CA THR A 56 13.21 5.79 23.66
C THR A 56 14.63 5.71 23.09
N ASP A 57 15.62 6.19 23.83
CA ASP A 57 17.04 6.05 23.47
C ASP A 57 17.47 4.58 23.34
N GLU A 58 16.93 3.68 24.20
CA GLU A 58 17.19 2.25 24.13
C GLU A 58 16.64 1.62 22.86
N GLU A 59 15.39 1.94 22.50
CA GLU A 59 14.73 1.42 21.29
C GLU A 59 15.38 1.96 20.02
N LEU A 60 15.77 3.24 20.01
CA LEU A 60 16.45 3.86 18.87
C LEU A 60 17.74 3.13 18.50
N LYS A 61 18.51 2.66 19.48
CA LYS A 61 19.73 1.86 19.24
C LYS A 61 19.43 0.55 18.53
N LEU A 62 18.25 -0.04 18.75
CA LEU A 62 17.86 -1.30 18.13
C LEU A 62 17.36 -1.13 16.70
N LEU A 63 16.95 0.08 16.30
CA LEU A 63 16.57 0.42 14.93
C LEU A 63 17.79 0.59 14.01
N ASN A 64 19.01 0.60 14.58
CA ASN A 64 20.27 0.77 13.88
C ASN A 64 20.25 1.99 12.93
N MET A 65 19.69 3.10 13.44
CA MET A 65 19.68 4.38 12.75
C MET A 65 20.69 5.32 13.42
N THR A 66 21.42 6.07 12.61
CA THR A 66 22.44 7.03 13.08
C THR A 66 21.89 8.43 12.98
N ASP A 67 22.02 9.18 14.06
CA ASP A 67 21.66 10.59 14.12
C ASP A 67 22.60 11.43 13.23
N SER A 68 22.11 12.55 12.68
CA SER A 68 22.91 13.47 11.84
C SER A 68 23.00 14.83 12.51
N PRO A 69 24.20 15.46 12.60
CA PRO A 69 24.32 16.82 13.09
C PRO A 69 23.52 17.86 12.29
N GLU A 70 23.35 17.64 10.98
CA GLU A 70 22.63 18.53 10.07
C GLU A 70 21.12 18.27 10.05
N MET A 71 20.72 17.03 10.30
CA MET A 71 19.33 16.58 10.33
C MET A 71 19.08 15.65 11.53
N PRO A 72 19.16 16.16 12.77
CA PRO A 72 19.02 15.33 13.95
C PRO A 72 17.61 14.77 14.08
N PHE A 73 17.46 13.63 14.76
CA PHE A 73 16.15 13.08 15.10
C PHE A 73 15.36 14.07 15.96
N HIS A 74 14.08 14.23 15.62
CA HIS A 74 13.18 15.15 16.29
C HIS A 74 12.90 14.67 17.72
N LYS A 75 13.22 15.51 18.70
CA LYS A 75 13.00 15.23 20.12
C LYS A 75 11.63 15.75 20.57
N VAL A 76 10.88 14.88 21.22
CA VAL A 76 9.63 15.24 21.88
C VAL A 76 9.94 15.98 23.19
N PRO A 77 9.24 17.09 23.52
CA PRO A 77 9.45 17.80 24.77
C PRO A 77 9.28 16.92 26.02
N ASP A 78 10.06 17.19 27.08
CA ASP A 78 10.03 16.41 28.33
C ASP A 78 8.67 16.46 29.03
N GLU A 79 7.96 17.59 28.94
CA GLU A 79 6.57 17.74 29.42
C GLU A 79 5.56 16.83 28.70
N HIS A 80 5.94 16.30 27.53
CA HIS A 80 5.20 15.30 26.76
C HIS A 80 5.85 13.91 26.82
N GLY A 81 6.79 13.71 27.75
CA GLY A 81 7.40 12.42 28.07
C GLY A 81 8.76 12.16 27.42
N GLY A 82 9.31 13.10 26.64
CA GLY A 82 10.63 12.95 26.03
C GLY A 82 10.72 11.87 24.96
N GLY A 83 11.95 11.60 24.51
CA GLY A 83 12.27 10.62 23.46
C GLY A 83 12.18 11.23 22.05
N TYR A 84 12.03 10.36 21.06
CA TYR A 84 12.07 10.72 19.65
C TYR A 84 10.72 10.49 18.98
N LEU A 85 10.30 11.43 18.13
CA LEU A 85 9.03 11.32 17.41
C LEU A 85 9.16 10.27 16.30
N ALA A 86 8.17 9.37 16.24
CA ALA A 86 8.03 8.40 15.17
C ALA A 86 6.56 8.21 14.77
N MET A 87 6.33 7.52 13.66
CA MET A 87 5.04 7.00 13.23
C MET A 87 5.22 5.52 12.83
N LEU A 88 4.22 4.67 13.05
CA LEU A 88 4.30 3.30 12.54
C LEU A 88 4.09 3.29 11.02
N GLU A 89 4.88 2.50 10.30
CA GLU A 89 4.82 2.43 8.83
C GLU A 89 3.43 2.12 8.28
N VAL A 90 2.66 1.25 8.94
CA VAL A 90 1.28 0.96 8.49
C VAL A 90 0.45 2.24 8.30
N PHE A 91 0.60 3.24 9.17
CA PHE A 91 -0.15 4.50 9.09
C PHE A 91 0.41 5.43 8.03
N HIS A 92 1.74 5.43 7.82
CA HIS A 92 2.36 6.13 6.71
C HIS A 92 1.96 5.54 5.34
N LEU A 93 1.96 4.21 5.20
CA LEU A 93 1.52 3.54 3.97
C LEU A 93 0.04 3.79 3.70
N LEU A 94 -0.80 3.80 4.74
CA LEU A 94 -2.21 4.19 4.62
C LEU A 94 -2.37 5.65 4.20
N HIS A 95 -1.52 6.55 4.71
CA HIS A 95 -1.50 7.96 4.29
C HIS A 95 -1.15 8.13 2.81
N CYS A 96 -0.11 7.42 2.36
CA CYS A 96 0.29 7.38 0.95
C CYS A 96 -0.84 6.83 0.06
N LEU A 97 -1.48 5.73 0.48
CA LEU A 97 -2.59 5.14 -0.26
C LEU A 97 -3.81 6.07 -0.31
N ASN A 98 -4.13 6.79 0.77
CA ASN A 98 -5.21 7.77 0.77
C ASN A 98 -4.90 8.97 -0.12
N SER A 99 -3.64 9.42 -0.15
CA SER A 99 -3.19 10.47 -1.07
C SER A 99 -3.33 10.03 -2.53
N LEU A 100 -2.99 8.77 -2.83
CA LEU A 100 -3.25 8.18 -4.15
C LEU A 100 -4.74 8.13 -4.45
N ARG A 101 -5.58 7.65 -3.52
CA ARG A 101 -7.06 7.63 -3.66
C ARG A 101 -7.60 8.99 -4.08
N MET A 102 -7.20 10.05 -3.39
CA MET A 102 -7.62 11.41 -3.70
C MET A 102 -7.05 11.94 -5.03
N GLY A 103 -5.87 11.46 -5.42
CA GLY A 103 -5.15 11.91 -6.63
C GLY A 103 -5.38 11.08 -7.90
N LEU A 104 -6.11 9.96 -7.84
CA LEU A 104 -6.29 9.01 -8.95
C LEU A 104 -6.72 9.67 -10.27
N PHE A 105 -7.54 10.73 -10.20
CA PHE A 105 -8.13 11.36 -11.37
C PHE A 105 -7.23 12.38 -12.07
N TYR A 106 -6.04 12.68 -11.56
CA TYR A 106 -5.16 13.68 -12.17
C TYR A 106 -4.62 13.27 -13.55
N ASN A 107 -4.35 11.98 -13.77
CA ASN A 107 -3.85 11.47 -15.05
C ASN A 107 -4.91 10.69 -15.85
N TYR A 108 -6.10 10.50 -15.27
CA TYR A 108 -7.13 9.64 -15.88
C TYR A 108 -7.53 10.12 -17.27
N GLU A 109 -7.70 11.43 -17.49
CA GLU A 109 -8.01 11.98 -18.82
C GLU A 109 -6.96 11.63 -19.88
N HIS A 110 -5.67 11.53 -19.51
CA HIS A 110 -4.63 11.11 -20.44
C HIS A 110 -4.70 9.62 -20.77
N TYR A 111 -5.02 8.78 -19.79
CA TYR A 111 -5.03 7.32 -19.93
C TYR A 111 -6.40 6.74 -20.29
N LYS A 112 -7.45 7.55 -20.35
CA LYS A 112 -8.84 7.13 -20.62
C LYS A 112 -9.00 6.29 -21.90
N PHE A 113 -8.10 6.45 -22.87
CA PHE A 113 -8.08 5.62 -24.09
C PHE A 113 -7.85 4.12 -23.82
N LEU A 114 -7.24 3.75 -22.69
CA LEU A 114 -7.08 2.35 -22.28
C LEU A 114 -8.42 1.71 -21.88
N ASP A 115 -9.39 2.53 -21.49
CA ASP A 115 -10.71 2.11 -21.05
C ASP A 115 -11.80 2.46 -22.09
N GLU A 116 -11.43 2.57 -23.37
CA GLU A 116 -12.37 2.91 -24.43
C GLU A 116 -13.53 1.89 -24.52
N GLY A 117 -14.77 2.39 -24.46
CA GLY A 117 -15.98 1.55 -24.47
C GLY A 117 -16.38 0.99 -23.09
N VAL A 118 -15.57 1.21 -22.04
CA VAL A 118 -15.93 0.83 -20.68
C VAL A 118 -16.78 1.94 -20.03
N PRO A 119 -17.93 1.62 -19.40
CA PRO A 119 -18.70 2.61 -18.67
C PRO A 119 -17.90 3.21 -17.50
N ASP A 120 -17.95 4.55 -17.33
CA ASP A 120 -17.21 5.26 -16.27
C ASP A 120 -17.50 4.66 -14.87
N GLU A 121 -18.72 4.19 -14.60
CA GLU A 121 -19.09 3.52 -13.34
C GLU A 121 -18.22 2.28 -13.05
N ASN A 122 -17.90 1.48 -14.07
CA ASN A 122 -17.05 0.30 -13.89
C ASN A 122 -15.60 0.71 -13.61
N ILE A 123 -15.15 1.82 -14.20
CA ILE A 123 -13.80 2.36 -14.00
C ILE A 123 -13.65 2.88 -12.58
N TYR A 124 -14.61 3.67 -12.10
CA TYR A 124 -14.66 4.10 -10.70
C TYR A 124 -14.69 2.90 -9.75
N SER A 125 -15.54 1.92 -10.03
CA SER A 125 -15.64 0.71 -9.22
C SER A 125 -14.32 -0.07 -9.18
N HIS A 126 -13.56 -0.10 -10.28
CA HIS A 126 -12.25 -0.73 -10.35
C HIS A 126 -11.25 -0.04 -9.43
N PHE A 127 -11.11 1.28 -9.57
CA PHE A 127 -10.16 2.04 -8.75
C PHE A 127 -10.52 1.98 -7.26
N ASP A 128 -11.79 2.14 -6.91
CA ASP A 128 -12.25 2.09 -5.53
C ASP A 128 -12.01 0.71 -4.91
N HIS A 129 -12.28 -0.36 -5.65
CA HIS A 129 -11.99 -1.73 -5.20
C HIS A 129 -10.49 -1.95 -5.00
N CYS A 130 -9.64 -1.55 -5.95
CA CYS A 130 -8.19 -1.70 -5.85
C CYS A 130 -7.60 -0.95 -4.66
N ILE A 131 -8.03 0.29 -4.43
CA ILE A 131 -7.62 1.08 -3.26
C ILE A 131 -8.03 0.37 -1.97
N ASP A 132 -9.28 -0.10 -1.87
CA ASP A 132 -9.75 -0.77 -0.66
C ASP A 132 -9.06 -2.12 -0.42
N MET A 133 -8.73 -2.85 -1.50
CA MET A 133 -7.93 -4.07 -1.44
C MET A 133 -6.53 -3.83 -0.89
N LEU A 134 -5.85 -2.78 -1.35
CA LEU A 134 -4.55 -2.38 -0.82
C LEU A 134 -4.66 -1.96 0.64
N ARG A 135 -5.70 -1.21 1.01
CA ARG A 135 -5.96 -0.82 2.42
C ARG A 135 -6.10 -2.06 3.30
N MET A 136 -6.91 -3.05 2.90
CA MET A 136 -7.09 -4.31 3.63
C MET A 136 -5.77 -5.06 3.77
N ASN A 137 -4.96 -5.12 2.71
CA ASN A 137 -3.66 -5.77 2.75
C ASN A 137 -2.69 -5.06 3.71
N LEU A 138 -2.60 -3.73 3.65
CA LEU A 138 -1.75 -2.94 4.54
C LEU A 138 -2.15 -3.13 6.01
N GLN A 139 -3.45 -3.12 6.32
CA GLN A 139 -3.95 -3.38 7.67
C GLN A 139 -3.70 -4.83 8.13
N CYS A 140 -3.81 -5.81 7.22
CA CYS A 140 -3.52 -7.20 7.53
C CYS A 140 -2.03 -7.46 7.78
N GLN A 141 -1.15 -6.82 7.02
CA GLN A 141 0.29 -6.92 7.23
C GLN A 141 0.74 -6.17 8.48
N GLY A 142 0.18 -4.96 8.68
CA GLY A 142 0.38 -4.15 9.88
C GLY A 142 1.86 -3.94 10.20
N ASP A 143 2.62 -3.30 9.30
CA ASP A 143 4.03 -3.00 9.57
C ASP A 143 4.15 -2.04 10.76
N VAL A 144 4.62 -2.57 11.88
CA VAL A 144 4.82 -1.86 13.15
C VAL A 144 6.23 -1.25 13.26
N THR A 145 7.02 -1.26 12.19
CA THR A 145 8.33 -0.60 12.16
C THR A 145 8.15 0.92 12.32
N PRO A 146 8.87 1.57 13.24
CA PRO A 146 8.79 3.02 13.43
C PRO A 146 9.60 3.78 12.36
N ALA A 147 8.93 4.70 11.67
CA ALA A 147 9.53 5.74 10.85
C ALA A 147 9.79 6.98 11.71
N LEU A 148 11.05 7.38 11.85
CA LEU A 148 11.44 8.53 12.68
C LEU A 148 11.21 9.86 11.96
N PHE A 149 11.22 10.94 12.73
CA PHE A 149 11.23 12.31 12.21
C PHE A 149 12.58 12.98 12.46
N VAL A 150 12.98 13.90 11.59
CA VAL A 150 14.24 14.64 11.64
C VAL A 150 14.03 16.15 11.43
N ASP A 151 14.92 16.95 12.00
CA ASP A 151 14.87 18.41 11.92
C ASP A 151 15.99 18.95 11.02
N PRO A 152 15.72 19.41 9.78
CA PRO A 152 16.75 20.00 8.93
C PRO A 152 17.19 21.37 9.45
N LEU A 153 18.38 21.43 10.07
CA LEU A 153 18.87 22.65 10.74
C LEU A 153 19.27 23.76 9.76
N ASP A 154 19.44 23.44 8.48
CA ASP A 154 19.69 24.40 7.41
C ASP A 154 18.41 25.12 6.92
N ASN A 155 17.23 24.71 7.40
CA ASN A 155 15.93 25.26 7.00
C ASN A 155 15.15 25.85 8.18
N PRO A 156 15.58 27.01 8.73
CA PRO A 156 14.97 27.62 9.92
C PRO A 156 13.54 28.14 9.71
N LYS A 157 13.02 28.14 8.49
CA LYS A 157 11.63 28.55 8.19
C LYS A 157 10.63 27.42 8.39
N ARG A 158 11.11 26.18 8.47
CA ARG A 158 10.27 25.00 8.67
C ARG A 158 9.95 24.88 10.16
N ARG A 159 8.66 24.82 10.48
CA ARG A 159 8.17 24.60 11.84
C ARG A 159 8.15 23.12 12.23
N ASP A 160 7.69 22.28 11.31
CA ASP A 160 7.39 20.87 11.58
C ASP A 160 8.51 19.96 11.08
N ALA A 161 8.84 18.94 11.88
CA ALA A 161 9.83 17.94 11.54
C ALA A 161 9.50 17.19 10.24
N LEU A 162 10.52 16.66 9.58
CA LEU A 162 10.38 15.87 8.37
C LEU A 162 10.39 14.37 8.71
N PRO A 163 9.51 13.57 8.10
CA PRO A 163 9.63 12.13 8.21
C PRO A 163 10.92 11.65 7.52
N ASN A 164 11.60 10.71 8.16
CA ASN A 164 12.74 9.98 7.62
C ASN A 164 12.27 8.60 7.15
N TRP A 165 12.10 8.47 5.84
CA TRP A 165 11.59 7.26 5.19
C TRP A 165 12.61 6.13 5.06
N SER A 166 13.87 6.37 5.42
CA SER A 166 14.95 5.37 5.33
C SER A 166 15.05 4.58 6.64
N SER A 167 13.96 3.93 7.05
CA SER A 167 13.92 3.11 8.26
C SER A 167 14.33 1.65 7.99
N MET A 168 14.71 0.92 9.05
CA MET A 168 15.13 -0.48 8.93
C MET A 168 13.92 -1.42 8.97
N HIS A 169 13.62 -2.10 7.86
CA HIS A 169 12.52 -3.07 7.76
C HIS A 169 13.00 -4.53 7.82
N THR A 170 12.16 -5.42 8.35
CA THR A 170 12.26 -6.86 8.09
C THR A 170 11.30 -7.23 6.98
N CYS A 171 11.81 -7.46 5.78
CA CYS A 171 11.01 -7.86 4.63
C CYS A 171 10.94 -9.39 4.49
N ARG A 172 9.88 -9.88 3.84
CA ARG A 172 9.90 -11.23 3.25
C ARG A 172 10.83 -11.19 2.04
N ASP A 173 11.61 -12.26 1.85
CA ASP A 173 12.49 -12.38 0.70
C ASP A 173 11.66 -12.52 -0.58
N PHE A 174 11.52 -11.40 -1.31
CA PHE A 174 10.71 -11.34 -2.52
C PHE A 174 11.31 -12.16 -3.66
N ASP A 175 12.64 -12.21 -3.76
CA ASP A 175 13.31 -12.98 -4.80
C ASP A 175 13.09 -14.48 -4.58
N ALA A 176 13.16 -14.94 -3.33
CA ALA A 176 12.82 -16.32 -3.00
C ALA A 176 11.35 -16.65 -3.30
N ILE A 177 10.41 -15.74 -3.01
CA ILE A 177 8.98 -15.92 -3.35
C ILE A 177 8.81 -15.99 -4.87
N LEU A 178 9.47 -15.09 -5.61
CA LEU A 178 9.42 -15.01 -7.05
C LEU A 178 10.00 -16.26 -7.72
N ASP A 179 11.14 -16.74 -7.25
CA ASP A 179 11.78 -17.97 -7.72
C ASP A 179 10.90 -19.19 -7.46
N TRP A 180 10.36 -19.31 -6.25
CA TRP A 180 9.45 -20.39 -5.89
C TRP A 180 8.23 -20.44 -6.82
N ASN A 181 7.65 -19.29 -7.15
CA ASN A 181 6.50 -19.20 -8.05
C ASN A 181 6.86 -19.56 -9.51
N LYS A 182 8.02 -19.11 -10.00
CA LYS A 182 8.44 -19.32 -11.39
C LYS A 182 8.98 -20.72 -11.67
N HIS A 183 9.78 -21.26 -10.77
CA HIS A 183 10.58 -22.47 -11.01
C HIS A 183 10.19 -23.66 -10.12
N GLY A 184 9.21 -23.49 -9.22
CA GLY A 184 8.71 -24.56 -8.38
C GLY A 184 7.94 -25.64 -9.18
N PRO A 185 7.76 -26.84 -8.61
CA PRO A 185 7.08 -27.96 -9.28
C PRO A 185 5.59 -27.74 -9.55
N ARG A 186 5.02 -26.63 -9.08
CA ARG A 186 3.63 -26.22 -9.29
C ARG A 186 3.49 -25.01 -10.20
N SER A 187 4.59 -24.55 -10.81
CA SER A 187 4.52 -23.40 -11.71
C SER A 187 3.70 -23.74 -12.96
N VAL A 188 2.80 -22.84 -13.32
CA VAL A 188 1.98 -22.93 -14.51
C VAL A 188 2.19 -21.64 -15.29
N ARG A 189 2.58 -21.75 -16.55
CA ARG A 189 2.66 -20.58 -17.44
C ARG A 189 1.22 -20.16 -17.77
N TRP A 190 0.93 -18.85 -17.84
CA TRP A 190 -0.41 -18.36 -18.16
C TRP A 190 -1.01 -18.99 -19.43
N ARG A 191 -0.18 -19.22 -20.46
CA ARG A 191 -0.57 -19.90 -21.70
C ARG A 191 -0.91 -21.39 -21.55
N ASP A 192 -0.39 -22.04 -20.51
CA ASP A 192 -0.62 -23.47 -20.22
C ASP A 192 -1.79 -23.67 -19.24
N ALA A 193 -2.38 -22.59 -18.71
CA ALA A 193 -3.49 -22.66 -17.75
C ALA A 193 -4.79 -23.23 -18.38
N GLY A 194 -4.84 -23.33 -19.72
CA GLY A 194 -6.02 -23.71 -20.47
C GLY A 194 -6.99 -22.55 -20.66
N SER A 195 -7.94 -22.72 -21.59
CA SER A 195 -9.00 -21.74 -21.82
C SER A 195 -10.18 -21.98 -20.89
N ASN A 196 -10.96 -20.94 -20.63
CA ASN A 196 -12.27 -21.07 -19.97
C ASN A 196 -13.13 -22.10 -20.73
N PRO A 197 -13.74 -23.11 -20.06
CA PRO A 197 -14.56 -24.12 -20.74
C PRO A 197 -15.71 -23.58 -21.58
N SER A 198 -16.17 -22.36 -21.30
CA SER A 198 -17.24 -21.67 -22.04
C SER A 198 -16.72 -20.76 -23.16
N TRP A 199 -15.41 -20.61 -23.32
CA TRP A 199 -14.84 -19.78 -24.37
C TRP A 199 -15.00 -20.47 -25.73
N ASP A 200 -15.59 -19.76 -26.68
CA ASP A 200 -15.78 -20.20 -28.06
C ASP A 200 -15.13 -19.18 -29.02
N PRO A 201 -14.01 -19.53 -29.68
CA PRO A 201 -13.31 -18.62 -30.59
C PRO A 201 -14.10 -18.29 -31.86
N ASN A 202 -15.22 -18.97 -32.12
CA ASN A 202 -16.06 -18.72 -33.30
C ASN A 202 -17.11 -17.62 -33.06
N VAL A 203 -17.25 -17.12 -31.83
CA VAL A 203 -18.15 -16.02 -31.51
C VAL A 203 -17.49 -14.70 -31.92
N GLU A 204 -18.26 -13.83 -32.58
CA GLU A 204 -17.79 -12.51 -32.99
C GLU A 204 -17.33 -11.70 -31.76
N GLY A 205 -16.10 -11.17 -31.81
CA GLY A 205 -15.49 -10.43 -30.70
C GLY A 205 -14.86 -11.29 -29.61
N ALA A 206 -14.79 -12.62 -29.77
CA ALA A 206 -14.07 -13.48 -28.83
C ALA A 206 -12.57 -13.12 -28.76
N GLU A 207 -12.01 -13.14 -27.55
CA GLU A 207 -10.58 -12.93 -27.33
C GLU A 207 -9.75 -13.98 -28.07
N PRO A 208 -8.62 -13.60 -28.70
CA PRO A 208 -7.79 -14.54 -29.43
C PRO A 208 -7.07 -15.52 -28.47
N PRO A 209 -6.74 -16.74 -28.93
CA PRO A 209 -5.92 -17.65 -28.13
C PRO A 209 -4.52 -17.08 -27.88
N PHE A 210 -3.90 -17.48 -26.77
CA PHE A 210 -2.51 -17.12 -26.48
C PHE A 210 -1.59 -17.45 -27.67
N PRO A 211 -0.67 -16.53 -28.04
CA PRO A 211 0.22 -16.76 -29.18
C PRO A 211 1.23 -17.89 -28.90
N PRO A 212 1.65 -18.65 -29.93
CA PRO A 212 2.67 -19.68 -29.79
C PRO A 212 4.03 -19.10 -29.40
N GLU A 213 4.86 -19.93 -28.75
CA GLU A 213 6.20 -19.55 -28.26
C GLU A 213 7.10 -19.02 -29.40
N GLY A 214 7.73 -17.86 -29.21
CA GLY A 214 8.70 -17.27 -30.16
C GLY A 214 8.21 -16.07 -30.98
N LYS A 215 6.93 -15.70 -30.93
CA LYS A 215 6.52 -14.33 -31.31
C LYS A 215 6.84 -13.41 -30.12
N LYS A 216 7.56 -12.31 -30.37
CA LYS A 216 7.84 -11.28 -29.36
C LYS A 216 6.54 -10.97 -28.64
N GLU A 217 6.52 -11.20 -27.33
CA GLU A 217 5.39 -10.85 -26.48
C GLU A 217 5.26 -9.32 -26.53
N GLU A 218 4.39 -8.82 -27.41
CA GLU A 218 3.83 -7.49 -27.20
C GLU A 218 2.97 -7.62 -25.95
N HIS A 219 3.32 -6.85 -24.93
CA HIS A 219 2.75 -6.85 -23.59
C HIS A 219 1.22 -6.96 -23.62
N HIS A 220 0.69 -8.17 -23.46
CA HIS A 220 -0.72 -8.38 -23.22
C HIS A 220 -0.96 -8.22 -21.73
N HIS A 221 -1.31 -7.01 -21.32
CA HIS A 221 -2.06 -6.79 -20.09
C HIS A 221 -3.52 -7.04 -20.44
N SER A 222 -4.05 -8.18 -20.00
CA SER A 222 -5.49 -8.34 -19.76
C SER A 222 -5.77 -8.25 -18.27
#